data_AF-A0A1J1HC96-F1
#
_entry.id   AF-A0A1J1HC96-F1
#
_cell.length_a   1.000
_cell.length_b   1.000
_cell.length_c   1.000
_cell.angle_alpha   90.00
_cell.angle_beta   90.00
_cell.angle_gamma   90.00
#
_symmetry.space_group_name_H-M   'P 1'
#
loop_
_entity.id
_entity.type
_entity.pdbx_description
1 polymer ?
#
loop_
_entity_poly.entity_id
_entity_poly.type
_entity_poly.pdbx_seq_one_letter_code
_entity_poly.pdbx_strand_id
1 'polypeptide(L)'
;MSKAKISMLKNVPIPSSFTINRNIRRFNMAEYDRKIFFSFNLFSLFLFTLPILYISKVNYNICEENKIIYDKLSNNGLKITKSIFLH
;
A
#
# COMPACT_ATOMS: atom_id res chain seq x y z
N MET A 1 -51.56 31.72 -12.10
CA MET A 1 -50.37 31.07 -11.49
C MET A 1 -49.24 31.04 -12.51
N SER A 2 -48.08 31.56 -12.12
CA SER A 2 -46.99 31.99 -13.02
C SER A 2 -46.35 30.87 -13.84
N LYS A 3 -46.28 31.05 -15.17
CA LYS A 3 -45.54 30.21 -16.13
C LYS A 3 -44.02 30.12 -15.85
N ALA A 4 -43.50 30.91 -14.90
CA ALA A 4 -42.08 31.01 -14.59
C ALA A 4 -41.48 29.78 -13.88
N LYS A 5 -42.30 28.88 -13.30
CA LYS A 5 -41.78 27.68 -12.61
C LYS A 5 -41.28 26.58 -13.57
N ILE A 6 -41.75 26.55 -14.82
CA ILE A 6 -41.45 25.47 -15.77
C ILE A 6 -40.09 25.71 -16.48
N SER A 7 -39.60 26.94 -16.54
CA SER A 7 -38.35 27.28 -17.27
C SER A 7 -37.05 26.98 -16.49
N MET A 8 -37.13 26.59 -15.22
CA MET A 8 -35.94 26.26 -14.42
C MET A 8 -35.46 24.80 -14.59
N LEU A 9 -36.26 23.94 -15.23
CA LEU A 9 -35.89 22.55 -15.55
C LEU A 9 -35.22 22.43 -16.93
N LYS A 10 -34.37 23.40 -17.28
CA LYS A 10 -33.52 23.25 -18.47
C LYS A 10 -32.38 22.30 -18.08
N ASN A 11 -32.48 21.04 -18.48
CA ASN A 11 -31.38 20.09 -18.40
C ASN A 11 -30.24 20.62 -19.29
N VAL A 12 -29.32 21.37 -18.70
CA VAL A 12 -28.09 21.82 -19.37
C VAL A 12 -27.22 20.58 -19.51
N PRO A 13 -26.96 20.08 -20.73
CA PRO A 13 -26.08 18.94 -20.89
C PRO A 13 -24.69 19.34 -20.39
N ILE A 14 -24.23 18.65 -19.35
CA ILE A 14 -22.87 18.83 -18.85
C ILE A 14 -21.94 18.43 -20.00
N PRO A 15 -21.04 19.32 -20.47
CA PRO A 15 -20.17 19.01 -21.58
C PRO A 15 -19.39 17.74 -21.27
N SER A 16 -19.28 16.81 -22.23
CA SER A 16 -18.54 15.56 -22.05
C SER A 16 -17.09 15.78 -21.57
N SER A 17 -16.51 16.95 -21.84
CA SER A 17 -15.21 17.33 -21.29
C SER A 17 -15.19 17.42 -19.75
N PHE A 18 -16.31 17.67 -19.07
CA PHE A 18 -16.38 17.71 -17.60
C PHE A 18 -16.30 16.35 -16.93
N THR A 19 -16.56 15.25 -17.64
CA THR A 19 -16.31 13.89 -17.13
C THR A 19 -14.82 13.56 -17.10
N ILE A 20 -14.00 14.32 -17.85
CA ILE A 20 -12.55 14.16 -17.89
C ILE A 20 -11.92 14.89 -16.70
N ASN A 21 -10.97 14.25 -16.05
CA ASN A 21 -10.20 14.81 -14.94
C ASN A 21 -9.65 16.20 -15.32
N ARG A 22 -9.84 17.18 -14.42
CA ARG A 22 -9.38 18.56 -14.60
C ARG A 22 -7.89 18.64 -14.96
N ASN A 23 -7.08 17.76 -14.39
CA ASN A 23 -5.63 17.70 -14.62
C ASN A 23 -5.25 17.20 -16.03
N ILE A 24 -6.15 16.49 -16.71
CA ILE A 24 -5.98 16.06 -18.10
C ILE A 24 -6.41 17.19 -19.05
N ARG A 25 -7.47 17.91 -18.69
CA ARG A 25 -7.98 19.04 -19.49
C ARG A 25 -7.07 20.26 -19.50
N ARG A 26 -6.39 20.54 -18.38
CA ARG A 26 -5.48 21.66 -18.25
C ARG A 26 -4.20 21.19 -17.59
N PHE A 27 -3.12 21.22 -18.35
CA PHE A 27 -1.80 20.93 -17.83
C PHE A 27 -1.39 22.00 -16.83
N ASN A 28 -1.06 21.58 -15.62
CA ASN A 28 -0.54 22.44 -14.57
C ASN A 28 0.85 21.93 -14.20
N MET A 29 1.87 22.71 -14.55
CA MET A 29 3.27 22.34 -14.34
C MET A 29 3.58 22.09 -12.86
N ALA A 30 3.04 22.92 -11.95
CA ALA A 30 3.28 22.77 -10.51
C ALA A 30 2.67 21.47 -9.94
N GLU A 31 1.50 21.07 -10.44
CA GLU A 31 0.88 19.78 -10.06
C GLU A 31 1.60 18.59 -10.69
N TYR A 32 2.17 18.78 -11.88
CA TYR A 32 2.94 17.75 -12.57
C TYR A 32 4.26 17.45 -11.84
N ASP A 33 4.99 18.48 -11.41
CA ASP A 33 6.23 18.30 -10.64
C ASP A 33 5.97 17.62 -9.29
N ARG A 34 4.88 17.99 -8.60
CA ARG A 34 4.45 17.32 -7.36
C ARG A 34 4.16 15.83 -7.58
N LYS A 35 3.52 15.47 -8.69
CA LYS A 35 3.24 14.06 -9.05
C LYS A 35 4.53 13.30 -9.30
N ILE A 36 5.50 13.90 -10.00
CA ILE A 36 6.81 13.26 -10.25
C ILE A 36 7.51 13.02 -8.92
N PHE A 37 7.59 14.04 -8.06
CA PHE A 37 8.24 13.93 -6.76
C PHE A 37 7.57 12.86 -5.88
N PHE A 38 6.25 12.86 -5.80
CA PHE A 38 5.49 11.84 -5.08
C PHE A 38 5.74 10.43 -5.64
N SER A 39 5.72 10.28 -6.96
CA SER A 39 5.94 8.98 -7.61
C SER A 39 7.36 8.45 -7.36
N PHE A 40 8.36 9.32 -7.41
CA PHE A 40 9.74 8.95 -7.10
C PHE A 40 9.91 8.52 -5.64
N ASN A 41 9.26 9.22 -4.70
CA ASN A 41 9.25 8.81 -3.29
C ASN A 41 8.55 7.46 -3.06
N LEU A 42 7.45 7.20 -3.75
CA LEU A 42 6.78 5.91 -3.66
C LEU A 42 7.65 4.79 -4.23
N PHE A 43 8.34 5.07 -5.33
CA PHE A 43 9.30 4.14 -5.94
C PHE A 43 10.51 3.88 -5.03
N SER A 44 11.04 4.90 -4.36
CA SER A 44 12.15 4.73 -3.43
C SER A 44 11.74 3.86 -2.24
N LEU A 45 10.56 4.11 -1.65
CA LEU A 45 9.98 3.25 -0.62
C LEU A 45 9.89 1.79 -1.10
N PHE A 46 9.38 1.57 -2.32
CA PHE A 46 9.33 0.23 -2.89
C PHE A 46 10.72 -0.42 -2.98
N LEU A 47 11.73 0.27 -3.50
CA LEU A 47 13.10 -0.24 -3.56
C LEU A 47 13.66 -0.60 -2.17
N PHE A 48 13.40 0.24 -1.17
CA PHE A 48 13.84 -0.03 0.21
C PHE A 48 13.10 -1.21 0.85
N THR A 49 11.90 -1.56 0.39
CA THR A 49 11.20 -2.75 0.88
C THR A 49 11.68 -4.06 0.24
N LEU A 50 12.41 -4.01 -0.88
CA LEU A 50 12.89 -5.22 -1.57
C LEU A 50 13.82 -6.09 -0.70
N PRO A 51 14.84 -5.55 0.01
CA PRO A 51 15.67 -6.36 0.90
C PRO A 51 14.87 -7.02 2.02
N ILE A 52 13.85 -6.34 2.56
CA ILE A 52 12.99 -6.86 3.62
C ILE A 52 12.14 -8.01 3.08
N LEU A 53 11.55 -7.86 1.89
CA LEU A 53 10.82 -8.92 1.20
C LEU A 53 11.73 -10.12 0.87
N TYR A 54 12.96 -9.86 0.44
CA TYR A 54 13.95 -10.89 0.15
C TYR A 54 14.26 -11.69 1.41
N ILE A 55 14.63 -11.01 2.49
CA ILE A 55 14.92 -11.64 3.80
C ILE A 55 13.70 -12.40 4.33
N SER A 56 12.49 -11.86 4.19
CA SER A 56 11.26 -12.52 4.64
C SER A 56 10.94 -13.79 3.85
N LYS A 57 11.41 -13.92 2.61
CA LYS A 57 11.23 -15.12 1.78
C LYS A 57 12.37 -16.11 1.90
N VAL A 58 13.60 -15.64 2.15
CA VAL A 58 14.75 -16.51 2.38
C VAL A 58 14.53 -17.22 3.71
N ASN A 59 14.11 -18.48 3.61
CA ASN A 59 14.07 -19.39 4.74
C ASN A 59 15.51 -19.47 5.29
N TYR A 60 15.74 -19.00 6.51
CA TYR A 60 17.05 -18.93 7.17
C TYR A 60 17.69 -20.30 7.48
N ASN A 61 17.42 -21.32 6.65
CA ASN A 61 18.12 -22.59 6.59
C ASN A 61 19.50 -22.43 5.90
N ILE A 62 20.19 -21.31 6.15
CA ILE A 62 21.44 -20.95 5.47
C ILE A 62 22.61 -21.78 6.01
N CYS A 63 22.55 -22.23 7.27
CA CYS A 63 23.59 -23.03 7.91
C CYS A 63 22.98 -24.20 8.69
N GLU A 64 23.66 -25.34 8.66
CA GLU A 64 23.31 -26.53 9.46
C GLU A 64 23.32 -26.22 10.97
N GLU A 65 24.22 -25.33 11.41
CA GLU A 65 24.26 -24.81 12.79
C GLU A 65 22.98 -24.07 13.20
N ASN A 66 22.38 -23.28 12.30
CA ASN A 66 21.13 -22.56 12.60
C ASN A 66 19.96 -23.53 12.79
N LYS A 67 19.95 -24.65 12.05
CA LYS A 67 18.95 -25.71 12.22
C LYS A 67 19.11 -26.41 13.57
N ILE A 68 20.36 -26.72 13.97
CA ILE A 68 20.66 -27.30 15.29
C ILE A 68 20.26 -26.36 16.42
N ILE A 69 20.52 -25.06 16.29
CA ILE A 69 20.11 -24.04 17.27
C ILE A 69 18.59 -23.94 17.35
N TYR A 70 17.90 -23.90 16.20
CA TYR A 70 16.44 -23.86 16.14
C TYR A 70 15.81 -25.09 16.80
N ASP A 71 16.31 -26.29 16.49
CA ASP A 71 15.83 -27.54 17.09
C ASP A 71 16.08 -27.57 18.61
N LYS A 72 17.24 -27.09 19.07
CA LYS A 72 17.54 -27.00 20.51
C LYS A 72 16.65 -25.98 21.24
N LEU A 73 16.39 -24.82 20.64
CA LEU A 73 15.53 -23.78 21.22
C LEU A 73 14.05 -24.18 21.19
N SER A 74 13.58 -24.77 20.09
CA SER A 74 12.22 -25.31 19.94
C SER A 74 11.91 -26.38 21.00
N ASN A 75 12.81 -27.34 21.20
CA ASN A 75 12.63 -28.41 22.18
C ASN A 75 12.74 -27.92 23.64
N ASN A 76 13.58 -26.91 23.91
CA ASN A 76 13.69 -26.32 25.25
C ASN A 76 12.50 -25.42 25.62
N GLY A 77 11.97 -24.65 24.66
CA GLY A 77 10.77 -23.83 24.87
C GLY A 77 9.53 -24.67 25.22
N LEU A 78 9.40 -25.86 24.62
CA LEU A 78 8.32 -26.82 24.89
C LEU A 78 8.43 -27.47 26.28
N LYS A 79 9.65 -27.65 26.81
CA LYS A 79 9.87 -28.12 28.18
C LYS A 79 9.51 -27.05 29.21
N ILE A 80 9.95 -25.80 29.00
CA ILE A 80 9.70 -24.70 29.93
C ILE A 80 8.20 -24.38 29.99
N THR A 81 7.53 -24.28 28.84
CA THR A 81 6.07 -24.04 28.80
C THR A 81 5.30 -25.18 29.46
N LYS A 82 5.62 -26.45 29.18
CA LYS A 82 5.00 -27.59 29.88
C LYS A 82 5.20 -27.51 31.40
N SER A 83 6.38 -27.15 31.89
CA SER A 83 6.62 -27.00 33.33
C SER A 83 5.85 -25.86 33.99
N ILE A 84 5.48 -24.81 33.22
CA ILE A 84 4.66 -23.69 33.71
C ILE A 84 3.18 -24.08 33.79
N PHE A 85 2.70 -24.93 32.88
CA PHE A 85 1.29 -25.36 32.82
C PHE A 85 0.99 -26.68 33.55
N LEU A 86 1.99 -27.34 34.14
CA LEU A 86 1.84 -28.59 34.91
C LEU A 86 1.90 -28.38 36.43
N HIS A 87 1.84 -27.14 36.90
CA HIS A 87 1.80 -26.81 38.32
C HIS A 87 0.42 -26.31 38.77
#